data_AF-A0A0K0DPG7-F1
#
_entry.id   AF-A0A0K0DPG7-F1
#
_cell.length_a   1.000
_cell.length_b   1.000
_cell.length_c   1.000
_cell.angle_alpha   90.00
_cell.angle_beta   90.00
_cell.angle_gamma   90.00
#
_symmetry.space_group_name_H-M   'P 1'
#
loop_
_entity.id
_entity.type
_entity.pdbx_description
1 polymer ?
#
loop_
_entity_poly.entity_id
_entity_poly.type
_entity_poly.pdbx_seq_one_letter_code
_entity_poly.pdbx_strand_id
1 'polypeptide(L)'
;MKFLKQLHNMEEEIKDELTPSLQRSADSLNMMETVFKNKLDQIQPIQSSDSIEEINQNSKVDTALFQGDMILTKEQAEEIMQDIKENKGKRNKRQAFRDKNYPKTLWSQGLNYAFWNASYDARMVFKKAVGIWTYSTCINFGESRTATDRINVIKGGGCWSYVGRLGGEQSLSLGSACETVGTAVHEIGHALGLFHTQSRHDRDDFVTLYPENFMVNFKAQIATNFRGMISGRLVVSIHKTK
;
A
#
# COMPACT_ATOMS: atom_id res chain seq x y z
N MET A 1 -17.82 1.16 4.43
CA MET A 1 -18.35 -0.12 3.89
C MET A 1 -18.91 -0.05 2.46
N LYS A 2 -19.62 1.01 2.02
CA LYS A 2 -20.22 1.06 0.66
C LYS A 2 -19.17 1.11 -0.48
N PHE A 3 -18.04 1.79 -0.25
CA PHE A 3 -16.92 1.92 -1.19
C PHE A 3 -16.20 0.60 -1.51
N LEU A 4 -15.72 -0.12 -0.49
CA LEU A 4 -15.01 -1.39 -0.69
C LEU A 4 -15.93 -2.45 -1.32
N LYS A 5 -17.24 -2.43 -0.99
CA LYS A 5 -18.25 -3.24 -1.68
C LYS A 5 -18.42 -2.83 -3.15
N GLN A 6 -18.33 -1.54 -3.49
CA GLN A 6 -18.37 -1.09 -4.89
C GLN A 6 -17.13 -1.50 -5.68
N LEU A 7 -15.93 -1.44 -5.07
CA LEU A 7 -14.72 -1.99 -5.69
C LEU A 7 -14.82 -3.49 -5.93
N HIS A 8 -15.34 -4.24 -4.95
CA HIS A 8 -15.56 -5.69 -5.09
C HIS A 8 -16.57 -6.00 -6.21
N ASN A 9 -17.61 -5.18 -6.39
CA ASN A 9 -18.58 -5.35 -7.47
C ASN A 9 -18.04 -4.99 -8.87
N MET A 10 -16.93 -4.24 -8.97
CA MET A 10 -16.24 -3.99 -10.23
C MET A 10 -15.40 -5.19 -10.71
N GLU A 11 -15.30 -6.26 -9.91
CA GLU A 11 -14.54 -7.46 -10.25
C GLU A 11 -15.13 -8.22 -11.44
N GLU A 12 -16.45 -8.24 -11.60
CA GLU A 12 -17.11 -8.93 -12.72
C GLU A 12 -16.83 -8.23 -14.06
N GLU A 13 -16.76 -6.89 -14.07
CA GLU A 13 -16.38 -6.12 -15.27
C GLU A 13 -14.90 -6.29 -15.67
N ILE A 14 -14.02 -6.60 -14.71
CA ILE A 14 -12.58 -6.79 -14.93
C ILE A 14 -12.27 -8.23 -15.39
N LYS A 15 -13.07 -9.22 -14.98
CA LYS A 15 -12.88 -10.63 -15.37
C LYS A 15 -12.98 -10.85 -16.88
N ASP A 16 -13.91 -10.19 -17.55
CA ASP A 16 -14.13 -10.35 -19.00
C ASP A 16 -12.93 -9.85 -19.83
N GLU A 17 -12.21 -8.82 -19.36
CA GLU A 17 -11.01 -8.27 -20.02
C GLU A 17 -9.74 -9.14 -19.84
N LEU A 18 -9.68 -9.99 -18.80
CA LEU A 18 -8.52 -10.81 -18.43
C LEU A 18 -8.49 -12.21 -19.07
N THR A 19 -9.56 -12.61 -19.75
CA THR A 19 -9.69 -13.97 -20.32
C THR A 19 -8.59 -14.37 -21.33
N PRO A 20 -8.09 -13.49 -22.22
CA PRO A 20 -7.04 -13.86 -23.18
C PRO A 20 -5.63 -13.97 -22.54
N SER A 21 -5.42 -13.39 -21.35
CA SER A 21 -4.15 -13.52 -20.60
C SER A 21 -4.02 -14.85 -19.85
N LEU A 22 -5.15 -15.47 -19.47
CA LEU A 22 -5.18 -16.74 -18.72
C LEU A 22 -4.64 -17.94 -19.50
N GLN A 23 -4.63 -17.88 -20.83
CA GLN A 23 -4.15 -18.99 -21.66
C GLN A 23 -2.63 -18.93 -21.91
N ARG A 24 -2.02 -17.74 -21.80
CA ARG A 24 -0.55 -17.55 -21.86
C ARG A 24 0.13 -17.78 -20.51
N SER A 25 -0.61 -17.76 -19.41
CA SER A 25 -0.07 -17.95 -18.05
C SER A 25 0.23 -19.41 -17.72
N ALA A 26 -0.50 -20.38 -18.26
CA ALA A 26 -0.26 -21.80 -18.01
C ALA A 26 1.15 -22.26 -18.46
N ASP A 27 1.60 -21.80 -19.63
CA ASP A 27 2.93 -22.12 -20.16
C ASP A 27 4.05 -21.41 -19.37
N SER A 28 3.77 -20.19 -18.90
CA SER A 28 4.72 -19.39 -18.11
C SER A 28 4.85 -19.89 -16.66
N LEU A 29 3.77 -20.41 -16.08
CA LEU A 29 3.72 -21.02 -14.74
C LEU A 29 4.58 -22.28 -14.68
N ASN A 30 4.49 -23.16 -15.68
CA ASN A 30 5.33 -24.37 -15.75
C ASN A 30 6.83 -24.02 -15.85
N MET A 31 7.16 -22.95 -16.59
CA MET A 31 8.54 -22.47 -16.72
C MET A 31 9.03 -21.83 -15.41
N MET A 32 8.20 -21.04 -14.72
CA MET A 32 8.52 -20.44 -13.42
C MET A 32 8.68 -21.48 -12.32
N GLU A 33 7.82 -22.50 -12.26
CA GLU A 33 7.88 -23.56 -11.27
C GLU A 33 9.19 -24.38 -11.41
N THR A 34 9.63 -24.61 -12.64
CA THR A 34 10.91 -25.27 -12.95
C THR A 34 12.11 -24.42 -12.52
N VAL A 35 12.05 -23.10 -12.74
CA VAL A 35 13.14 -22.17 -12.36
C VAL A 35 13.21 -21.95 -10.85
N PHE A 36 12.06 -21.91 -10.16
CA PHE A 36 11.99 -21.79 -8.70
C PHE A 36 12.48 -23.07 -8.00
N LYS A 37 12.06 -24.26 -8.46
CA LYS A 37 12.55 -25.54 -7.92
C LYS A 37 14.08 -25.64 -8.01
N ASN A 38 14.67 -25.22 -9.13
CA ASN A 38 16.12 -25.25 -9.31
C ASN A 38 16.90 -24.18 -8.50
N LYS A 39 16.24 -23.15 -7.95
CA LYS A 39 16.87 -22.08 -7.15
C LYS A 39 16.66 -22.22 -5.64
N LEU A 40 15.64 -22.96 -5.21
CA LEU A 40 15.30 -23.14 -3.79
C LEU A 40 16.26 -24.08 -3.03
N ASP A 41 17.00 -24.94 -3.73
CA ASP A 41 17.97 -25.85 -3.11
C ASP A 41 19.21 -25.15 -2.51
N GLN A 42 19.35 -23.82 -2.64
CA GLN A 42 20.52 -23.06 -2.19
C GLN A 42 20.23 -21.95 -1.16
N ILE A 43 19.01 -21.80 -0.66
CA ILE A 43 18.67 -20.74 0.30
C ILE A 43 18.05 -21.35 1.55
N GLN A 44 18.76 -21.25 2.68
CA GLN A 44 18.22 -21.56 4.01
C GLN A 44 16.99 -20.68 4.30
N PRO A 45 15.90 -21.23 4.89
CA PRO A 45 14.65 -20.50 5.04
C PRO A 45 14.82 -19.36 6.05
N ILE A 46 14.56 -18.13 5.60
CA ILE A 46 14.42 -16.95 6.46
C ILE A 46 13.19 -17.20 7.35
N GLN A 47 13.36 -17.18 8.67
CA GLN A 47 12.27 -17.23 9.64
C GLN A 47 11.21 -16.18 9.30
N SER A 48 9.96 -16.63 9.19
CA SER A 48 8.76 -15.87 8.83
C SER A 48 8.66 -14.52 9.54
N SER A 49 8.99 -13.43 8.86
CA SER A 49 8.41 -12.12 9.15
C SER A 49 7.17 -12.03 8.29
N ASP A 50 5.99 -12.25 8.88
CA ASP A 50 4.72 -12.09 8.19
C ASP A 50 4.66 -10.70 7.52
N SER A 51 4.15 -10.65 6.30
CA SER A 51 3.89 -9.39 5.58
C SER A 51 2.80 -8.56 6.27
N ILE A 52 2.74 -7.25 6.01
CA ILE A 52 1.69 -6.38 6.56
C ILE A 52 0.30 -6.91 6.16
N GLU A 53 0.17 -7.40 4.93
CA GLU A 53 -1.05 -7.99 4.40
C GLU A 53 -1.48 -9.23 5.20
N GLU A 54 -0.55 -10.15 5.49
CA GLU A 54 -0.83 -11.34 6.30
C GLU A 54 -1.22 -10.95 7.73
N ILE A 55 -0.50 -10.00 8.34
CA ILE A 55 -0.81 -9.49 9.68
C ILE A 55 -2.22 -8.88 9.73
N ASN A 56 -2.60 -8.10 8.71
CA ASN A 56 -3.89 -7.44 8.63
C ASN A 56 -5.04 -8.40 8.36
N GLN A 57 -4.81 -9.45 7.58
CA GLN A 57 -5.77 -10.53 7.37
C GLN A 57 -5.97 -11.35 8.65
N ASN A 58 -4.88 -11.72 9.32
CA ASN A 58 -4.93 -12.45 10.61
C ASN A 58 -5.63 -11.62 11.70
N SER A 59 -5.47 -10.30 11.65
CA SER A 59 -6.16 -9.35 12.52
C SER A 59 -7.59 -9.03 12.09
N LYS A 60 -8.07 -9.56 10.95
CA LYS A 60 -9.41 -9.37 10.37
C LYS A 60 -9.77 -7.89 10.10
N VAL A 61 -8.77 -7.09 9.75
CA VAL A 61 -8.94 -5.67 9.40
C VAL A 61 -8.76 -5.40 7.91
N ASP A 62 -8.18 -6.33 7.15
CA ASP A 62 -7.89 -6.24 5.71
C ASP A 62 -9.09 -5.75 4.88
N THR A 63 -10.30 -6.23 5.16
CA THR A 63 -11.52 -5.84 4.42
C THR A 63 -11.96 -4.40 4.63
N ALA A 64 -11.37 -3.67 5.59
CA ALA A 64 -11.61 -2.26 5.83
C ALA A 64 -10.50 -1.36 5.27
N LEU A 65 -9.40 -1.95 4.78
CA LEU A 65 -8.19 -1.25 4.39
C LEU A 65 -8.05 -1.24 2.86
N PHE A 66 -7.67 -0.08 2.33
CA PHE A 66 -7.29 0.10 0.94
C PHE A 66 -5.84 -0.36 0.74
N GLN A 67 -5.62 -1.16 -0.29
CA GLN A 67 -4.38 -1.85 -0.65
C GLN A 67 -3.71 -2.60 0.51
N GLY A 68 -4.49 -2.98 1.52
CA GLY A 68 -4.03 -3.81 2.63
C GLY A 68 -3.78 -3.06 3.93
N ASP A 69 -3.43 -1.77 3.91
CA ASP A 69 -2.94 -1.02 5.08
C ASP A 69 -3.30 0.47 5.13
N MET A 70 -4.04 1.00 4.13
CA MET A 70 -4.44 2.41 4.12
C MET A 70 -5.90 2.60 4.50
N ILE A 71 -6.20 3.50 5.43
CA ILE A 71 -7.56 4.00 5.63
C ILE A 71 -7.76 5.27 4.80
N LEU A 72 -8.74 5.22 3.90
CA LEU A 72 -9.12 6.36 3.07
C LEU A 72 -10.30 7.13 3.67
N THR A 73 -10.29 8.46 3.53
CA THR A 73 -11.51 9.25 3.72
C THR A 73 -12.50 8.99 2.59
N LYS A 74 -13.76 9.41 2.80
CA LYS A 74 -14.79 9.31 1.77
C LYS A 74 -14.38 10.07 0.51
N GLU A 75 -13.82 11.25 0.65
CA GLU A 75 -13.40 12.12 -0.45
C GLU A 75 -12.23 11.49 -1.23
N GLN A 76 -11.25 10.93 -0.53
CA GLN A 76 -10.12 10.22 -1.15
C GLN A 76 -10.61 9.01 -1.95
N ALA A 77 -11.53 8.24 -1.37
CA ALA A 77 -12.15 7.09 -2.00
C ALA A 77 -12.95 7.48 -3.26
N GLU A 78 -13.77 8.54 -3.17
CA GLU A 78 -14.53 9.08 -4.31
C GLU A 78 -13.63 9.59 -5.43
N GLU A 79 -12.55 10.30 -5.11
CA GLU A 79 -11.58 10.78 -6.09
C GLU A 79 -10.90 9.62 -6.82
N ILE A 80 -10.46 8.59 -6.08
CA ILE A 80 -9.90 7.36 -6.67
C ILE A 80 -10.93 6.69 -7.59
N MET A 81 -12.19 6.57 -7.17
CA MET A 81 -13.26 5.99 -8.00
C MET A 81 -13.58 6.80 -9.26
N GLN A 82 -13.63 8.12 -9.13
CA GLN A 82 -13.86 9.01 -10.27
C GLN A 82 -12.72 8.87 -11.28
N ASP A 83 -11.48 8.85 -10.80
CA ASP A 83 -10.32 8.65 -11.65
C ASP A 83 -10.35 7.32 -12.40
N ILE A 84 -10.79 6.24 -11.75
CA ILE A 84 -10.94 4.92 -12.38
C ILE A 84 -11.99 4.95 -13.50
N LYS A 85 -13.07 5.71 -13.31
CA LYS A 85 -14.18 5.82 -14.28
C LYS A 85 -13.83 6.73 -15.46
N GLU A 86 -13.13 7.83 -15.23
CA GLU A 86 -12.93 8.89 -16.21
C GLU A 86 -11.63 8.73 -17.02
N ASN A 87 -10.56 8.14 -16.46
CA ASN A 87 -9.25 8.09 -17.12
C ASN A 87 -8.94 6.77 -17.85
N LYS A 88 -9.33 6.71 -19.13
CA LYS A 88 -8.83 5.73 -20.11
C LYS A 88 -7.35 5.98 -20.50
N GLY A 89 -6.41 5.84 -19.56
CA GLY A 89 -4.99 5.60 -19.90
C GLY A 89 -4.01 6.79 -19.96
N LYS A 90 -4.27 7.95 -19.35
CA LYS A 90 -3.29 9.07 -19.28
C LYS A 90 -3.12 9.61 -17.85
N ARG A 91 -2.63 8.76 -16.96
CA ARG A 91 -2.56 9.08 -15.52
C ARG A 91 -1.27 9.85 -15.22
N ASN A 92 -1.34 10.90 -14.39
CA ASN A 92 -0.20 11.66 -13.83
C ASN A 92 -0.07 11.45 -12.30
N LYS A 93 -0.36 10.25 -11.78
CA LYS A 93 -0.36 10.02 -10.33
C LYS A 93 1.04 9.63 -9.81
N ARG A 94 1.63 10.52 -9.03
CA ARG A 94 2.88 10.30 -8.29
C ARG A 94 2.60 9.46 -7.04
N GLN A 95 3.65 8.90 -6.45
CA GLN A 95 3.56 8.18 -5.17
C GLN A 95 3.01 9.06 -4.04
N ALA A 96 3.36 10.35 -4.05
CA ALA A 96 2.79 11.34 -3.14
C ALA A 96 1.42 11.79 -3.64
N PHE A 97 0.41 11.66 -2.78
CA PHE A 97 -0.96 12.03 -3.08
C PHE A 97 -1.12 13.54 -3.15
N ARG A 98 -1.75 14.02 -4.22
CA ARG A 98 -2.18 15.41 -4.38
C ARG A 98 -3.66 15.40 -4.66
N ASP A 99 -4.45 15.48 -3.60
CA ASP A 99 -5.90 15.58 -3.72
C ASP A 99 -6.33 16.99 -4.06
N LYS A 100 -7.63 17.15 -4.32
CA LYS A 100 -8.25 18.47 -4.51
C LYS A 100 -8.05 19.44 -3.33
N ASN A 101 -7.76 18.93 -2.13
CA ASN A 101 -7.53 19.75 -0.95
C ASN A 101 -6.05 20.13 -0.77
N TYR A 102 -5.15 19.64 -1.60
CA TYR A 102 -3.73 20.00 -1.57
C TYR A 102 -3.56 21.53 -1.64
N PRO A 103 -2.69 22.14 -0.82
CA PRO A 103 -1.74 21.53 0.13
C PRO A 103 -2.29 21.34 1.55
N LYS A 104 -3.60 21.49 1.80
CA LYS A 104 -4.18 21.43 3.16
C LYS A 104 -4.01 20.06 3.81
N THR A 105 -3.85 19.00 3.02
CA THR A 105 -3.60 17.62 3.47
C THR A 105 -2.13 17.36 3.83
N LEU A 106 -1.26 18.37 3.79
CA LEU A 106 0.13 18.27 4.26
C LEU A 106 0.26 18.67 5.73
N TRP A 107 1.28 18.11 6.38
CA TRP A 107 1.79 18.51 7.68
C TRP A 107 2.68 19.75 7.55
N SER A 108 2.07 20.92 7.37
CA SER A 108 2.76 22.17 7.01
C SER A 108 3.77 22.68 8.03
N GLN A 109 3.68 22.27 9.30
CA GLN A 109 4.57 22.67 10.40
C GLN A 109 5.35 21.47 10.97
N GLY A 110 5.40 20.36 10.23
CA GLY A 110 5.87 19.08 10.76
C GLY A 110 4.74 18.26 11.37
N LEU A 111 5.06 17.02 11.69
CA LEU A 111 4.13 16.00 12.13
C LEU A 111 4.22 15.86 13.65
N ASN A 112 3.14 16.18 14.36
CA ASN A 112 3.05 15.88 15.78
C ASN A 112 2.55 14.46 16.00
N TYR A 113 3.05 13.79 17.03
CA TYR A 113 2.59 12.45 17.41
C TYR A 113 2.49 12.29 18.93
N ALA A 114 1.70 11.31 19.36
CA ALA A 114 1.59 10.87 20.74
C ALA A 114 1.33 9.37 20.80
N PHE A 115 1.58 8.76 21.96
CA PHE A 115 1.27 7.37 22.22
C PHE A 115 0.06 7.27 23.15
N TRP A 116 -0.97 6.56 22.71
CA TRP A 116 -2.15 6.26 23.51
C TRP A 116 -1.98 4.92 24.23
N ASN A 117 -2.29 3.80 23.55
CA ASN A 117 -2.16 2.44 24.08
C ASN A 117 -1.10 1.60 23.35
N ALA A 118 -0.18 2.23 22.60
CA ALA A 118 0.92 1.54 21.92
C ALA A 118 1.79 0.73 22.92
N SER A 119 2.18 -0.48 22.51
CA SER A 119 3.10 -1.35 23.28
C SER A 119 4.46 -0.68 23.47
N TYR A 120 5.27 -1.22 24.39
CA TYR A 120 6.64 -0.77 24.58
C TYR A 120 7.46 -0.88 23.28
N ASP A 121 7.37 -2.01 22.60
CA ASP A 121 8.08 -2.25 21.34
C ASP A 121 7.61 -1.33 20.21
N ALA A 122 6.29 -1.14 20.06
CA ALA A 122 5.71 -0.21 19.09
C ALA A 122 6.23 1.23 19.32
N ARG A 123 6.29 1.68 20.58
CA ARG A 123 6.86 2.99 20.94
C ARG A 123 8.32 3.10 20.53
N MET A 124 9.12 2.06 20.80
CA MET A 124 10.54 2.05 20.44
C MET A 124 10.76 2.11 18.93
N VAL A 125 10.07 1.26 18.15
CA VAL A 125 10.25 1.24 16.70
C VAL A 125 9.70 2.49 16.03
N PHE A 126 8.60 3.07 16.54
CA PHE A 126 8.08 4.33 16.04
C PHE A 126 9.07 5.47 16.25
N LYS A 127 9.70 5.59 17.43
CA LYS A 127 10.75 6.59 17.68
C LYS A 127 11.96 6.40 16.77
N LYS A 128 12.38 5.15 16.52
CA LYS A 128 13.45 4.86 15.55
C LYS A 128 13.07 5.28 14.13
N ALA A 129 11.85 5.00 13.70
CA ALA A 129 11.33 5.40 12.40
C ALA A 129 11.27 6.93 12.24
N VAL A 130 10.82 7.65 13.27
CA VAL A 130 10.89 9.12 13.33
C VAL A 130 12.33 9.59 13.14
N GLY A 131 13.29 8.98 13.85
CA GLY A 131 14.72 9.30 13.68
C GLY A 131 15.22 9.12 12.25
N ILE A 132 14.81 8.05 11.56
CA ILE A 132 15.16 7.80 10.14
C ILE A 132 14.59 8.89 9.24
N TRP A 133 13.31 9.25 9.42
CA TRP A 133 12.66 10.31 8.63
C TRP A 133 13.31 11.68 8.86
N THR A 134 13.58 12.06 10.11
CA THR A 134 14.24 13.33 10.44
C THR A 134 15.68 13.38 9.94
N TYR A 135 16.41 12.25 9.95
CA TYR A 135 17.76 12.20 9.41
C TYR A 135 17.79 12.31 7.88
N SER A 136 16.81 11.69 7.20
CA SER A 136 16.83 11.54 5.73
C SER A 136 16.06 12.64 5.00
N THR A 137 15.30 13.47 5.71
CA THR A 137 14.41 14.47 5.13
C THR A 137 14.38 15.75 5.96
N CYS A 138 13.75 16.81 5.45
CA CYS A 138 13.52 18.04 6.20
C CYS A 138 12.26 18.02 7.09
N ILE A 139 11.63 16.84 7.28
CA ILE A 139 10.38 16.72 8.03
C ILE A 139 10.69 16.77 9.53
N ASN A 140 10.07 17.72 10.22
CA ASN A 140 10.14 17.84 11.67
C ASN A 140 9.06 16.98 12.33
N PHE A 141 9.42 16.32 13.43
CA PHE A 141 8.49 15.54 14.24
C PHE A 141 8.47 16.06 15.68
N GLY A 142 7.28 16.15 16.27
CA GLY A 142 7.09 16.61 17.65
C GLY A 142 6.26 15.64 18.47
N GLU A 143 6.80 15.14 19.59
CA GLU A 143 5.98 14.35 20.53
C GLU A 143 5.12 15.28 21.37
N SER A 144 3.80 15.31 21.16
CA SER A 144 2.88 16.18 21.87
C SER A 144 1.48 15.58 22.01
N ARG A 145 1.02 15.43 23.25
CA ARG A 145 -0.34 14.99 23.60
C ARG A 145 -1.40 16.10 23.48
N THR A 146 -0.98 17.35 23.32
CA THR A 146 -1.88 18.52 23.30
C THR A 146 -1.94 19.20 21.94
N ALA A 147 -1.09 18.78 20.99
CA ALA A 147 -1.17 19.25 19.62
C ALA A 147 -2.54 18.92 19.02
N THR A 148 -3.20 19.93 18.43
CA THR A 148 -4.51 19.79 17.79
C THR A 148 -4.47 18.79 16.65
N ASP A 149 -3.50 18.97 15.75
CA ASP A 149 -3.25 18.03 14.66
C ASP A 149 -2.11 17.10 15.07
N ARG A 150 -2.39 15.81 15.23
CA ARG A 150 -1.38 14.81 15.58
C ARG A 150 -1.77 13.39 15.19
N ILE A 151 -0.76 12.53 15.09
CA ILE A 151 -0.93 11.08 15.07
C ILE A 151 -1.02 10.55 16.50
N ASN A 152 -2.04 9.77 16.80
CA ASN A 152 -2.08 8.91 17.97
C ASN A 152 -1.65 7.50 17.58
N VAL A 153 -0.46 7.09 18.01
CA VAL A 153 0.03 5.73 17.79
C VAL A 153 -0.67 4.79 18.77
N ILE A 154 -1.32 3.77 18.23
CA ILE A 154 -2.16 2.82 18.97
C ILE A 154 -1.72 1.38 18.74
N LYS A 155 -2.05 0.52 19.70
CA LYS A 155 -2.05 -0.93 19.51
C LYS A 155 -3.44 -1.35 19.02
N GLY A 156 -3.71 -1.13 17.73
CA GLY A 156 -4.93 -1.61 17.07
C GLY A 156 -4.78 -3.06 16.57
N GLY A 157 -5.79 -3.54 15.86
CA GLY A 157 -5.65 -4.74 15.03
C GLY A 157 -4.89 -4.37 13.75
N GLY A 158 -3.80 -5.09 13.47
CA GLY A 158 -3.01 -4.89 12.26
C GLY A 158 -2.10 -3.64 12.24
N CYS A 159 -1.44 -3.44 11.11
CA CYS A 159 -0.56 -2.32 10.76
C CYS A 159 -1.25 -1.48 9.71
N TRP A 160 -1.56 -0.22 10.02
CA TRP A 160 -2.23 0.66 9.08
C TRP A 160 -2.15 2.12 9.50
N SER A 161 -2.41 2.99 8.54
CA SER A 161 -2.42 4.43 8.71
C SER A 161 -3.42 5.11 7.77
N TYR A 162 -3.80 6.35 8.12
CA TYR A 162 -4.47 7.23 7.16
C TYR A 162 -3.46 7.81 6.17
N VAL A 163 -3.94 8.23 4.99
CA VAL A 163 -3.06 8.87 4.00
C VAL A 163 -3.10 10.38 4.10
N GLY A 164 -1.98 10.98 4.54
CA GLY A 164 -1.84 12.43 4.72
C GLY A 164 -2.45 12.96 6.03
N ARG A 165 -2.46 14.29 6.17
CA ARG A 165 -3.06 15.01 7.31
C ARG A 165 -4.57 15.17 7.09
N LEU A 166 -5.37 14.59 7.97
CA LEU A 166 -6.84 14.77 7.97
C LEU A 166 -7.29 16.03 8.71
N GLY A 167 -6.48 16.46 9.68
CA GLY A 167 -6.84 17.47 10.67
C GLY A 167 -7.39 16.84 11.95
N GLY A 168 -7.10 17.48 13.08
CA GLY A 168 -7.34 16.91 14.40
C GLY A 168 -6.45 15.70 14.69
N GLU A 169 -6.92 14.87 15.60
CA GLU A 169 -6.25 13.64 15.98
C GLU A 169 -6.59 12.51 14.99
N GLN A 170 -5.57 11.81 14.48
CA GLN A 170 -5.76 10.63 13.63
C GLN A 170 -4.94 9.45 14.15
N SER A 171 -5.47 8.24 14.04
CA SER A 171 -4.81 7.04 14.55
C SER A 171 -3.83 6.46 13.53
N LEU A 172 -2.75 5.85 14.04
CA LEU A 172 -1.84 4.97 13.29
C LEU A 172 -1.66 3.70 14.13
N SER A 173 -1.95 2.54 13.54
CA SER A 173 -1.86 1.26 14.24
C SER A 173 -0.51 0.60 14.03
N LEU A 174 0.18 0.34 15.13
CA LEU A 174 1.25 -0.65 15.20
C LEU A 174 0.79 -1.73 16.18
N GLY A 175 -0.05 -2.62 15.66
CA GLY A 175 -0.59 -3.78 16.37
C GLY A 175 0.46 -4.86 16.64
N SER A 176 0.00 -6.01 17.14
CA SER A 176 0.86 -7.18 17.29
C SER A 176 1.43 -7.60 15.92
N ALA A 177 2.72 -7.95 15.89
CA ALA A 177 3.53 -8.29 14.71
C ALA A 177 3.91 -7.08 13.83
N CYS A 178 3.46 -5.87 14.15
CA CYS A 178 3.84 -4.65 13.43
C CYS A 178 5.09 -3.98 14.02
N GLU A 179 5.66 -4.52 15.11
CA GLU A 179 6.71 -3.88 15.90
C GLU A 179 8.11 -3.99 15.25
N THR A 180 8.19 -3.67 13.96
CA THR A 180 9.46 -3.54 13.21
C THR A 180 9.70 -2.07 12.83
N VAL A 181 10.97 -1.68 12.69
CA VAL A 181 11.32 -0.32 12.24
C VAL A 181 10.83 -0.09 10.81
N GLY A 182 10.91 -1.10 9.94
CA GLY A 182 10.46 -1.01 8.55
C GLY A 182 8.96 -0.72 8.45
N THR A 183 8.14 -1.47 9.17
CA THR A 183 6.69 -1.25 9.26
C THR A 183 6.38 0.15 9.79
N ALA A 184 7.04 0.58 10.87
CA ALA A 184 6.82 1.92 11.41
C ALA A 184 7.22 3.05 10.42
N VAL A 185 8.32 2.89 9.68
CA VAL A 185 8.72 3.85 8.62
C VAL A 185 7.66 3.92 7.52
N HIS A 186 7.15 2.75 7.11
CA HIS A 186 6.12 2.61 6.09
C HIS A 186 4.80 3.29 6.49
N GLU A 187 4.28 3.01 7.69
CA GLU A 187 3.04 3.61 8.18
C GLU A 187 3.13 5.12 8.40
N ILE A 188 4.31 5.63 8.80
CA ILE A 188 4.59 7.07 8.84
C ILE A 188 4.58 7.64 7.42
N GLY A 189 5.11 6.92 6.43
CA GLY A 189 5.04 7.30 5.01
C GLY A 189 3.61 7.51 4.53
N HIS A 190 2.70 6.60 4.88
CA HIS A 190 1.27 6.79 4.64
C HIS A 190 0.74 8.05 5.29
N ALA A 191 1.01 8.26 6.58
CA ALA A 191 0.55 9.46 7.28
C ALA A 191 1.11 10.77 6.71
N LEU A 192 2.28 10.73 6.06
CA LEU A 192 2.87 11.85 5.33
C LEU A 192 2.25 12.07 3.93
N GLY A 193 1.41 11.14 3.45
CA GLY A 193 0.68 11.25 2.19
C GLY A 193 1.20 10.37 1.06
N LEU A 194 2.02 9.36 1.36
CA LEU A 194 2.51 8.41 0.35
C LEU A 194 1.52 7.26 0.18
N PHE A 195 1.15 6.97 -1.07
CA PHE A 195 0.55 5.70 -1.44
C PHE A 195 1.66 4.69 -1.75
N HIS A 196 1.28 3.42 -1.91
CA HIS A 196 2.24 2.41 -2.32
C HIS A 196 2.82 2.68 -3.72
N THR A 197 4.08 2.33 -3.91
CA THR A 197 4.83 2.59 -5.15
C THR A 197 4.25 1.86 -6.36
N GLN A 198 3.74 0.63 -6.20
CA GLN A 198 3.08 -0.13 -7.28
C GLN A 198 1.77 0.52 -7.77
N SER A 199 1.29 1.55 -7.07
CA SER A 199 0.11 2.32 -7.47
C SER A 199 0.44 3.52 -8.36
N ARG A 200 1.73 3.78 -8.62
CA ARG A 200 2.15 4.85 -9.55
C ARG A 200 1.60 4.60 -10.96
N HIS A 201 1.37 5.70 -11.67
CA HIS A 201 0.89 5.65 -13.06
C HIS A 201 1.86 4.97 -14.03
N ASP A 202 3.16 5.08 -13.78
CA ASP A 202 4.24 4.55 -14.62
C ASP A 202 4.68 3.14 -14.20
N ARG A 203 3.97 2.49 -13.28
CA ARG A 203 4.43 1.20 -12.71
C ARG A 203 4.53 0.08 -13.75
N ASP A 204 3.69 0.11 -14.79
CA ASP A 204 3.70 -0.91 -15.87
C ASP A 204 4.98 -0.83 -16.73
N ASP A 205 5.75 0.26 -16.65
CA ASP A 205 7.08 0.37 -17.28
C ASP A 205 8.16 -0.41 -16.50
N PHE A 206 7.89 -0.79 -15.24
CA PHE A 206 8.87 -1.39 -14.33
C PHE A 206 8.47 -2.75 -13.78
N VAL A 207 7.17 -3.01 -13.61
CA VAL A 207 6.66 -4.26 -13.02
C VAL A 207 5.53 -4.85 -13.83
N THR A 208 5.56 -6.16 -14.01
CA THR A 208 4.44 -6.93 -14.58
C THR A 208 3.69 -7.60 -13.45
N LEU A 209 2.39 -7.38 -13.41
CA LEU A 209 1.51 -7.95 -12.41
C LEU A 209 0.78 -9.15 -13.03
N TYR A 210 0.68 -10.24 -12.28
CA TYR A 210 0.00 -11.48 -12.68
C TYR A 210 -1.28 -11.62 -11.85
N PRO A 211 -2.44 -11.15 -12.34
CA PRO A 211 -3.67 -11.08 -11.57
C PRO A 211 -4.16 -12.40 -10.98
N GLU A 212 -3.79 -13.51 -11.60
CA GLU A 212 -4.00 -14.87 -11.14
C GLU A 212 -3.40 -15.14 -9.76
N ASN A 213 -2.28 -14.48 -9.42
CA ASN A 213 -1.54 -14.70 -8.17
C ASN A 213 -1.99 -13.78 -7.03
N PHE A 214 -2.96 -12.88 -7.25
CA PHE A 214 -3.51 -12.05 -6.17
C PHE A 214 -4.72 -12.71 -5.52
N MET A 215 -4.89 -12.46 -4.22
CA MET A 215 -6.12 -12.77 -3.52
C MET A 215 -7.29 -11.95 -4.10
N VAL A 216 -8.49 -12.54 -4.10
CA VAL A 216 -9.68 -11.98 -4.77
C VAL A 216 -9.94 -10.53 -4.34
N ASN A 217 -9.92 -10.25 -3.04
CA ASN A 217 -10.11 -8.92 -2.45
C ASN A 217 -9.03 -7.88 -2.82
N PHE A 218 -7.84 -8.32 -3.23
CA PHE A 218 -6.75 -7.44 -3.67
C PHE A 218 -6.80 -7.17 -5.17
N LYS A 219 -7.39 -8.07 -5.97
CA LYS A 219 -7.47 -7.92 -7.43
C LYS A 219 -8.10 -6.58 -7.81
N ALA A 220 -9.26 -6.23 -7.27
CA ALA A 220 -9.92 -4.96 -7.59
C ALA A 220 -9.08 -3.72 -7.22
N GLN A 221 -8.35 -3.78 -6.11
CA GLN A 221 -7.59 -2.64 -5.57
C GLN A 221 -6.28 -2.39 -6.31
N ILE A 222 -5.75 -3.43 -6.97
CA ILE A 222 -4.57 -3.36 -7.81
C ILE A 222 -5.01 -3.10 -9.26
N ALA A 223 -6.02 -3.83 -9.76
CA ALA A 223 -6.61 -3.78 -11.11
C ALA A 223 -7.17 -2.42 -11.52
N THR A 224 -7.58 -1.60 -10.56
CA THR A 224 -8.09 -0.24 -10.80
C THR A 224 -7.07 0.72 -11.43
N ASN A 225 -5.81 0.29 -11.57
CA ASN A 225 -4.76 1.00 -12.30
C ASN A 225 -4.38 0.33 -13.64
N PHE A 226 -5.15 -0.63 -14.17
CA PHE A 226 -4.74 -1.49 -15.31
C PHE A 226 -5.40 -1.22 -16.66
N ARG A 227 -6.32 -0.25 -16.77
CA ARG A 227 -7.03 0.01 -18.04
C ARG A 227 -6.15 0.50 -19.21
N GLY A 228 -4.83 0.57 -19.05
CA GLY A 228 -3.88 1.01 -20.06
C GLY A 228 -3.25 -0.09 -20.94
N MET A 229 -3.40 -1.38 -20.62
CA MET A 229 -2.54 -2.42 -21.22
C MET A 229 -3.30 -3.61 -21.82
N ILE A 230 -4.28 -3.36 -22.69
CA ILE A 230 -4.80 -4.39 -23.63
C ILE A 230 -4.25 -4.18 -25.06
N SER A 231 -3.44 -3.15 -25.30
CA SER A 231 -2.83 -2.92 -26.61
C SER A 231 -1.32 -2.73 -26.48
N GLY A 232 -0.56 -3.79 -26.76
CA GLY A 232 0.89 -3.67 -26.99
C GLY A 232 1.69 -4.87 -26.50
N ARG A 233 2.09 -5.73 -27.43
CA ARG A 233 3.19 -6.70 -27.25
C ARG A 233 4.46 -5.99 -26.76
N LEU A 234 5.08 -6.50 -25.70
CA LEU A 234 6.50 -6.88 -25.74
C LEU A 234 6.81 -7.86 -24.60
N VAL A 235 7.26 -9.05 -24.97
CA VAL A 235 7.89 -10.01 -24.04
C VAL A 235 9.26 -9.44 -23.70
N VAL A 236 9.58 -9.24 -22.42
CA VAL A 236 10.96 -9.00 -22.00
C VAL A 236 11.35 -10.02 -20.93
N SER A 237 12.21 -10.93 -21.37
CA SER A 237 12.99 -11.85 -20.54
C SER A 237 14.02 -11.04 -19.75
N ILE A 238 14.04 -11.18 -18.42
CA ILE A 238 15.07 -10.57 -17.57
C ILE A 238 16.36 -11.36 -17.74
N HIS A 239 17.23 -10.92 -18.64
CA HIS A 239 18.64 -11.30 -18.62
C HIS A 239 19.41 -10.33 -17.72
N LYS A 240 20.00 -10.85 -16.64
CA LYS A 240 21.09 -10.15 -15.95
C LYS A 240 22.24 -9.99 -16.95
N THR A 241 22.53 -8.76 -17.34
CA THR A 241 23.86 -8.41 -17.87
C THR A 241 24.76 -8.02 -16.71
N LYS A 242 26.05 -8.29 -16.90
CA LYS A 242 27.07 -8.63 -15.90
C LYS A 242 27.29 -7.62 -14.79
#